data_AF-A0A6G0WRN2-F1
#
_entry.id   AF-A0A6G0WRN2-F1
#
_cell.length_a   1.000
_cell.length_b   1.000
_cell.length_c   1.000
_cell.angle_alpha   90.00
_cell.angle_beta   90.00
_cell.angle_gamma   90.00
#
_symmetry.space_group_name_H-M   'P 1'
#
loop_
_entity.id
_entity.type
_entity.pdbx_description
1 polymer ?
#
loop_
_entity_poly.entity_id
_entity_poly.type
_entity_poly.pdbx_seq_one_letter_code
_entity_poly.pdbx_strand_id
1 'polypeptide(L)'
;MVRVWVARPAFVRTALSPWSRHRPAAICTRIFSTLSTDKPEPSPNPFALEKQTWAETHAPKWMLPYIQISRINRPAGTYMLLWPCFWSTALAAPAGALPDPGLLALFATGSLIMRSAGCTINDMWDKDFDKQVERTNMRPLASGALTYPQAWRFLALQLSAGLAVLVQLNPYTIGLGVTSLGFVAVYPYMKRITYWPQAMLGLTFNYGALVGWAAVHGSCDWSVVLPLYGAGVSWTLVYDTLYAHQDKKDDARIGVKSTALLFGENTKPILNAFSAVTIAGLATAGYMVDLSLPFYLGLSASAAQLAWQVNTADINDPVNLQKRFGSNKWFGALIFTSIVAGKVF
;
A
#
# COMPACT_ATOMS: atom_id res chain seq x y z
N MET A 1 -61.06 12.38 30.10
CA MET A 1 -60.45 12.02 28.80
C MET A 1 -59.63 10.75 29.06
N VAL A 2 -60.10 9.50 28.89
CA VAL A 2 -60.91 8.89 27.80
C VAL A 2 -60.10 8.92 26.50
N ARG A 3 -59.69 7.79 25.88
CA ARG A 3 -60.36 6.46 25.80
C ARG A 3 -59.38 5.27 25.68
N VAL A 4 -59.70 4.16 26.36
CA VAL A 4 -59.13 2.80 26.18
C VAL A 4 -60.28 1.86 25.82
N TRP A 5 -60.16 1.05 24.76
CA TRP A 5 -60.98 -0.15 24.41
C TRP A 5 -60.13 -0.96 23.40
N VAL A 6 -59.87 -2.28 23.45
CA VAL A 6 -60.52 -3.50 24.02
C VAL A 6 -61.62 -4.13 23.14
N ALA A 7 -61.17 -5.05 22.28
CA ALA A 7 -61.66 -6.41 21.98
C ALA A 7 -63.14 -6.78 21.59
N ARG A 8 -63.26 -7.43 20.40
CA ARG A 8 -63.98 -8.72 20.09
C ARG A 8 -65.53 -8.78 20.21
N PRO A 9 -66.22 -9.87 19.77
CA PRO A 9 -66.13 -10.68 18.53
C PRO A 9 -67.55 -11.07 17.94
N ALA A 10 -67.63 -12.13 17.09
CA ALA A 10 -68.82 -12.96 16.76
C ALA A 10 -69.85 -12.38 15.73
N PHE A 11 -70.67 -13.14 14.95
CA PHE A 11 -70.82 -14.59 14.71
C PHE A 11 -71.56 -14.87 13.35
N VAL A 12 -71.10 -15.88 12.57
CA VAL A 12 -71.79 -16.95 11.79
C VAL A 12 -73.14 -16.73 11.02
N ARG A 13 -73.29 -17.51 9.91
CA ARG A 13 -74.45 -17.79 9.02
C ARG A 13 -74.50 -16.92 7.73
N THR A 14 -74.84 -17.39 6.52
CA THR A 14 -75.42 -18.67 5.99
C THR A 14 -74.95 -18.81 4.49
N ALA A 15 -75.15 -19.84 3.65
CA ALA A 15 -75.98 -21.06 3.66
C ALA A 15 -75.29 -22.26 2.93
N LEU A 16 -75.98 -22.98 2.02
CA LEU A 16 -75.58 -24.28 1.43
C LEU A 16 -75.95 -24.42 -0.06
N SER A 17 -74.99 -24.85 -0.91
CA SER A 17 -75.18 -25.76 -2.09
C SER A 17 -76.13 -25.32 -3.25
N PRO A 18 -76.30 -26.10 -4.37
CA PRO A 18 -75.60 -27.31 -4.81
C PRO A 18 -75.09 -27.32 -6.28
N TRP A 19 -74.21 -28.29 -6.57
CA TRP A 19 -73.99 -29.03 -7.83
C TRP A 19 -74.53 -28.50 -9.19
N SER A 20 -73.63 -28.34 -10.15
CA SER A 20 -73.79 -28.96 -11.49
C SER A 20 -72.43 -29.23 -12.16
N ARG A 21 -72.38 -30.24 -13.04
CA ARG A 21 -71.18 -30.68 -13.77
C ARG A 21 -71.13 -29.97 -15.12
N HIS A 22 -69.96 -29.60 -15.64
CA HIS A 22 -69.55 -29.81 -17.05
C HIS A 22 -68.07 -29.44 -17.27
N ARG A 23 -67.38 -30.27 -18.07
CA ARG A 23 -66.16 -30.01 -18.86
C ARG A 23 -66.55 -30.40 -20.32
N PRO A 24 -65.91 -29.92 -21.42
CA PRO A 24 -64.46 -29.66 -21.49
C PRO A 24 -63.99 -28.50 -22.42
N ALA A 25 -62.65 -28.45 -22.58
CA ALA A 25 -61.87 -28.02 -23.75
C ALA A 25 -61.56 -26.52 -24.00
N ALA A 26 -60.24 -26.26 -24.18
CA ALA A 26 -59.56 -25.15 -24.88
C ALA A 26 -59.93 -23.70 -24.49
N ILE A 27 -59.03 -22.71 -24.39
CA ILE A 27 -57.70 -22.52 -25.00
C ILE A 27 -56.76 -21.95 -23.92
N CYS A 28 -55.54 -22.45 -23.80
CA CYS A 28 -54.52 -21.87 -22.92
C CYS A 28 -53.28 -21.49 -23.74
N THR A 29 -53.17 -20.21 -24.07
CA THR A 29 -52.08 -19.66 -24.88
C THR A 29 -50.77 -19.75 -24.12
N ARG A 30 -49.86 -20.63 -24.57
CA ARG A 30 -48.51 -20.78 -24.00
C ARG A 30 -47.64 -19.58 -24.32
N ILE A 31 -47.60 -18.59 -23.42
CA ILE A 31 -46.43 -17.72 -23.29
C ILE A 31 -45.38 -18.53 -22.55
N PHE A 32 -44.46 -19.17 -23.29
CA PHE A 32 -43.24 -19.69 -22.72
C PHE A 32 -42.31 -18.51 -22.42
N SER A 33 -42.34 -18.01 -21.19
CA SER A 33 -41.19 -17.28 -20.66
C SER A 33 -40.06 -18.28 -20.45
N THR A 34 -39.06 -18.23 -21.33
CA THR A 34 -37.74 -18.81 -21.06
C THR A 34 -37.12 -18.01 -19.92
N LEU A 35 -37.40 -18.42 -18.68
CA LEU A 35 -36.62 -18.02 -17.52
C LEU A 35 -35.21 -18.57 -17.71
N SER A 36 -34.36 -17.76 -18.33
CA SER A 36 -32.93 -18.02 -18.39
C SER A 36 -32.44 -18.13 -16.95
N THR A 37 -31.91 -19.29 -16.58
CA THR A 37 -31.17 -19.45 -15.33
C THR A 37 -29.76 -18.90 -15.51
N ASP A 38 -29.67 -17.65 -15.95
CA ASP A 38 -28.45 -16.87 -15.88
C ASP A 38 -28.16 -16.71 -14.39
N LYS A 39 -27.20 -17.51 -13.90
CA LYS A 39 -26.46 -17.14 -12.70
C LYS A 39 -25.96 -15.72 -12.96
N PRO A 40 -26.18 -14.75 -12.06
CA PRO A 40 -25.56 -13.44 -12.23
C PRO A 40 -24.07 -13.68 -12.43
N GLU A 41 -23.49 -13.08 -13.47
CA GLU A 41 -22.06 -13.20 -13.70
C GLU A 41 -21.33 -12.85 -12.40
N PRO A 42 -20.34 -13.65 -11.97
CA PRO A 42 -19.62 -13.34 -10.74
C PRO A 42 -19.03 -11.94 -10.89
N SER A 43 -19.48 -11.03 -10.01
CA SER A 43 -19.10 -9.62 -10.04
C SER A 43 -17.59 -9.51 -10.24
N PRO A 44 -17.09 -8.73 -11.23
CA PRO A 44 -15.68 -8.75 -11.60
C PRO A 44 -14.80 -8.61 -10.36
N ASN A 45 -14.00 -9.64 -10.06
CA ASN A 45 -13.19 -9.64 -8.84
C ASN A 45 -12.29 -8.39 -8.89
N PRO A 46 -12.44 -7.41 -7.97
CA PRO A 46 -11.75 -6.13 -8.09
C PRO A 46 -10.23 -6.29 -7.99
N PHE A 47 -9.77 -7.41 -7.40
CA PHE A 47 -8.38 -7.80 -7.28
C PHE A 47 -7.88 -8.67 -8.45
N ALA A 48 -8.69 -8.94 -9.50
CA ALA A 48 -8.24 -9.64 -10.70
C ALA A 48 -7.05 -8.92 -11.38
N LEU A 49 -7.08 -7.58 -11.38
CA LEU A 49 -5.98 -6.73 -11.84
C LEU A 49 -4.73 -6.79 -10.95
N GLU A 50 -4.86 -7.10 -9.65
CA GLU A 50 -3.69 -7.44 -8.84
C GLU A 50 -3.16 -8.84 -9.18
N LYS A 51 -4.07 -9.80 -9.48
CA LYS A 51 -3.77 -11.23 -9.66
C LYS A 51 -3.11 -11.60 -11.00
N GLN A 52 -3.10 -10.71 -12.00
CA GLN A 52 -2.40 -10.93 -13.27
C GLN A 52 -1.29 -9.87 -13.50
N THR A 53 -0.04 -10.32 -13.53
CA THR A 53 1.13 -9.51 -13.87
C THR A 53 1.95 -10.17 -14.98
N TRP A 54 3.08 -9.58 -15.37
CA TRP A 54 3.98 -10.20 -16.35
C TRP A 54 4.49 -11.59 -15.92
N ALA A 55 4.61 -11.84 -14.61
CA ALA A 55 5.19 -13.06 -14.07
C ALA A 55 4.29 -14.28 -14.28
N GLU A 56 2.97 -14.14 -14.12
CA GLU A 56 2.01 -15.24 -14.33
C GLU A 56 1.99 -15.70 -15.80
N THR A 57 2.37 -14.85 -16.75
CA THR A 57 2.45 -15.16 -18.19
C THR A 57 3.81 -15.70 -18.62
N HIS A 58 4.92 -15.18 -18.07
CA HIS A 58 6.28 -15.44 -18.60
C HIS A 58 7.21 -16.21 -17.66
N ALA A 59 6.94 -16.25 -16.35
CA ALA A 59 7.86 -16.89 -15.41
C ALA A 59 7.68 -18.42 -15.40
N PRO A 60 8.77 -19.20 -15.26
CA PRO A 60 8.66 -20.63 -15.01
C PRO A 60 7.80 -20.94 -13.78
N LYS A 61 6.92 -21.94 -13.86
CA LYS A 61 5.97 -22.30 -12.78
C LYS A 61 6.63 -22.52 -11.42
N TRP A 62 7.87 -23.03 -11.40
CA TRP A 62 8.63 -23.26 -10.16
C TRP A 62 9.15 -21.96 -9.51
N MET A 63 9.37 -20.91 -10.30
CA MET A 63 9.89 -19.62 -9.86
C MET A 63 8.77 -18.64 -9.47
N LEU A 64 7.59 -18.77 -10.08
CA LEU A 64 6.44 -17.88 -9.86
C LEU A 64 6.11 -17.64 -8.38
N PRO A 65 6.07 -18.65 -7.48
CA PRO A 65 5.79 -18.40 -6.06
C PRO A 65 6.86 -17.54 -5.37
N TYR A 66 8.12 -17.64 -5.77
CA TYR A 66 9.23 -16.82 -5.24
C TYR A 66 9.18 -15.38 -5.77
N ILE A 67 8.75 -15.17 -7.02
CA ILE A 67 8.50 -13.83 -7.58
C ILE A 67 7.30 -13.17 -6.90
N GLN A 68 6.23 -13.94 -6.65
CA GLN A 68 5.01 -13.43 -6.00
C GLN A 68 5.22 -13.08 -4.53
N ILE A 69 5.92 -13.90 -3.75
CA ILE A 69 6.17 -13.60 -2.33
C ILE A 69 7.08 -12.37 -2.17
N SER A 70 8.12 -12.24 -3.01
CA SER A 70 8.99 -11.06 -3.04
C SER A 70 8.30 -9.80 -3.60
N ARG A 71 7.21 -9.95 -4.35
CA ARG A 71 6.51 -8.88 -5.09
C ARG A 71 7.39 -8.15 -6.11
N ILE A 72 8.42 -8.81 -6.65
CA ILE A 72 9.23 -8.27 -7.77
C ILE A 72 8.34 -7.97 -8.99
N ASN A 73 7.27 -8.73 -9.16
CA ASN A 73 6.25 -8.49 -10.19
C ASN A 73 5.33 -7.28 -9.94
N ARG A 74 5.35 -6.70 -8.72
CA ARG A 74 4.57 -5.51 -8.34
C ARG A 74 5.50 -4.45 -7.71
N PRO A 75 6.40 -3.82 -8.50
CA PRO A 75 7.50 -2.99 -7.99
C PRO A 75 7.09 -1.66 -7.34
N ALA A 76 5.79 -1.34 -7.25
CA ALA A 76 5.28 -0.11 -6.63
C ALA A 76 5.90 0.13 -5.24
N GLY A 77 5.85 -0.88 -4.36
CA GLY A 77 6.45 -0.77 -3.02
C GLY A 77 7.98 -0.70 -2.99
N THR A 78 8.68 -1.10 -4.06
CA THR A 78 10.14 -0.93 -4.18
C THR A 78 10.49 0.53 -4.42
N TYR A 79 9.73 1.23 -5.25
CA TYR A 79 9.92 2.67 -5.47
C TYR A 79 9.76 3.47 -4.18
N MET A 80 8.77 3.15 -3.35
CA MET A 80 8.55 3.84 -2.07
C MET A 80 9.70 3.66 -1.06
N LEU A 81 10.43 2.55 -1.11
CA LEU A 81 11.67 2.33 -0.33
C LEU A 81 12.90 2.99 -0.98
N LEU A 82 12.89 3.13 -2.31
CA LEU A 82 14.00 3.66 -3.10
C LEU A 82 14.10 5.19 -3.04
N TRP A 83 12.98 5.89 -3.19
CA TRP A 83 12.98 7.35 -3.36
C TRP A 83 13.63 8.10 -2.19
N PRO A 84 13.42 7.76 -0.91
CA PRO A 84 14.12 8.40 0.21
C PRO A 84 15.65 8.29 0.12
N CYS A 85 16.19 7.16 -0.35
CA CYS A 85 17.62 7.00 -0.61
C CYS A 85 18.09 7.96 -1.71
N PHE A 86 17.34 8.02 -2.81
CA PHE A 86 17.68 8.82 -3.99
C PHE A 86 17.60 10.33 -3.72
N TRP A 87 16.55 10.78 -3.04
CA TRP A 87 16.40 12.17 -2.60
C TRP A 87 17.57 12.59 -1.69
N SER A 88 17.90 11.76 -0.71
CA SER A 88 18.97 12.04 0.26
C SER A 88 20.35 12.07 -0.38
N THR A 89 20.66 11.10 -1.25
CA THR A 89 21.92 11.06 -2.01
C THR A 89 22.05 12.24 -2.98
N ALA A 90 20.94 12.74 -3.55
CA ALA A 90 20.94 13.93 -4.41
C ALA A 90 21.04 15.25 -3.64
N LEU A 91 20.45 15.34 -2.44
CA LEU A 91 20.64 16.49 -1.55
C LEU A 91 22.08 16.60 -1.04
N ALA A 92 22.71 15.45 -0.78
CA ALA A 92 24.12 15.32 -0.36
C ALA A 92 25.14 15.53 -1.51
N ALA A 93 24.69 15.63 -2.76
CA ALA A 93 25.59 15.89 -3.88
C ALA A 93 26.22 17.30 -3.77
N PRO A 94 27.50 17.47 -4.14
CA PRO A 94 28.12 18.79 -4.22
C PRO A 94 27.33 19.77 -5.09
N ALA A 95 27.40 21.07 -4.78
CA ALA A 95 26.78 22.09 -5.62
C ALA A 95 27.30 22.03 -7.06
N GLY A 96 26.41 22.09 -8.04
CA GLY A 96 26.72 21.92 -9.47
C GLY A 96 26.95 20.47 -9.92
N ALA A 97 26.89 19.48 -9.04
CA ALA A 97 27.16 18.08 -9.36
C ALA A 97 25.89 17.21 -9.39
N LEU A 98 25.97 16.12 -10.15
CA LEU A 98 24.97 15.04 -10.11
C LEU A 98 25.25 14.10 -8.92
N PRO A 99 24.23 13.42 -8.35
CA PRO A 99 24.42 12.34 -7.38
C PRO A 99 25.29 11.21 -7.93
N ASP A 100 26.08 10.59 -7.06
CA ASP A 100 26.96 9.48 -7.42
C ASP A 100 26.17 8.29 -8.02
N PRO A 101 26.46 7.87 -9.27
CA PRO A 101 25.70 6.82 -9.94
C PRO A 101 25.93 5.42 -9.34
N GLY A 102 27.08 5.20 -8.68
CA GLY A 102 27.38 3.96 -7.96
C GLY A 102 26.51 3.81 -6.71
N LEU A 103 26.39 4.87 -5.90
CA LEU A 103 25.49 4.91 -4.76
C LEU A 103 24.02 4.78 -5.18
N LEU A 104 23.60 5.44 -6.27
CA LEU A 104 22.25 5.24 -6.82
C LEU A 104 22.02 3.77 -7.27
N ALA A 105 23.00 3.12 -7.91
CA ALA A 105 22.90 1.72 -8.29
C ALA A 105 22.86 0.77 -7.07
N LEU A 106 23.65 1.05 -6.03
CA LEU A 106 23.63 0.32 -4.76
C LEU A 106 22.28 0.48 -4.06
N PHE A 107 21.73 1.69 -3.96
CA PHE A 107 20.43 1.92 -3.34
C PHE A 107 19.27 1.36 -4.16
N ALA A 108 19.32 1.36 -5.49
CA ALA A 108 18.34 0.70 -6.35
C ALA A 108 18.32 -0.82 -6.12
N THR A 109 19.50 -1.45 -6.16
CA THR A 109 19.69 -2.88 -5.89
C THR A 109 19.26 -3.25 -4.46
N GLY A 110 19.73 -2.48 -3.48
CA GLY A 110 19.41 -2.65 -2.06
C GLY A 110 17.93 -2.51 -1.77
N SER A 111 17.26 -1.50 -2.31
CA SER A 111 15.81 -1.31 -2.11
C SER A 111 14.99 -2.42 -2.77
N LEU A 112 15.39 -2.92 -3.95
CA LEU A 112 14.75 -4.08 -4.57
C LEU A 112 14.86 -5.34 -3.69
N ILE A 113 16.06 -5.64 -3.20
CA ILE A 113 16.33 -6.81 -2.37
C ILE A 113 15.66 -6.69 -1.00
N MET A 114 15.83 -5.56 -0.30
CA MET A 114 15.30 -5.38 1.05
C MET A 114 13.79 -5.19 1.07
N ARG A 115 13.18 -4.60 0.04
CA ARG A 115 11.72 -4.67 -0.13
C ARG A 115 11.29 -6.13 -0.24
N SER A 116 11.94 -6.91 -1.10
CA SER A 116 11.64 -8.34 -1.32
C SER A 116 11.81 -9.20 -0.06
N ALA A 117 12.83 -8.91 0.76
CA ALA A 117 13.03 -9.53 2.08
C ALA A 117 11.88 -9.19 3.04
N GLY A 118 11.55 -7.90 3.18
CA GLY A 118 10.42 -7.44 3.99
C GLY A 118 9.07 -8.01 3.54
N CYS A 119 8.85 -8.17 2.23
CA CYS A 119 7.69 -8.86 1.66
C CYS A 119 7.61 -10.33 2.14
N THR A 120 8.74 -11.03 2.12
CA THR A 120 8.85 -12.45 2.49
C THR A 120 8.62 -12.64 3.99
N ILE A 121 9.25 -11.80 4.82
CA ILE A 121 9.03 -11.73 6.27
C ILE A 121 7.55 -11.46 6.60
N ASN A 122 6.93 -10.51 5.89
CA ASN A 122 5.54 -10.15 6.13
C ASN A 122 4.59 -11.35 5.88
N ASP A 123 4.70 -12.02 4.72
CA ASP A 123 3.87 -13.19 4.41
C ASP A 123 4.12 -14.36 5.38
N MET A 124 5.34 -14.49 5.92
CA MET A 124 5.67 -15.50 6.94
C MET A 124 4.96 -15.26 8.27
N TRP A 125 4.83 -14.00 8.71
CA TRP A 125 4.11 -13.62 9.94
C TRP A 125 2.60 -13.44 9.76
N ASP A 126 2.14 -13.16 8.54
CA ASP A 126 0.74 -12.84 8.24
C ASP A 126 -0.06 -14.00 7.64
N LYS A 127 0.59 -15.13 7.30
CA LYS A 127 -0.01 -16.33 6.68
C LYS A 127 -1.45 -16.63 7.08
N ASP A 128 -1.76 -16.66 8.37
CA ASP A 128 -3.09 -17.05 8.86
C ASP A 128 -4.12 -15.92 8.83
N PHE A 129 -3.69 -14.65 8.86
CA PHE A 129 -4.55 -13.51 8.51
C PHE A 129 -4.79 -13.43 7.00
N ASP A 130 -3.75 -13.64 6.20
CA ASP A 130 -3.83 -13.55 4.74
C ASP A 130 -4.84 -14.54 4.15
N LYS A 131 -4.94 -15.76 4.70
CA LYS A 131 -5.99 -16.73 4.34
C LYS A 131 -7.43 -16.20 4.50
N GLN A 132 -7.65 -15.23 5.37
CA GLN A 132 -8.98 -14.71 5.73
C GLN A 132 -9.38 -13.46 4.95
N VAL A 133 -8.46 -12.84 4.18
CA VAL A 133 -8.70 -11.61 3.41
C VAL A 133 -8.81 -11.95 1.92
N GLU A 134 -9.86 -11.48 1.24
CA GLU A 134 -10.18 -11.89 -0.15
C GLU A 134 -9.04 -11.55 -1.15
N ARG A 135 -8.32 -10.47 -0.87
CA ARG A 135 -7.21 -9.96 -1.67
C ARG A 135 -5.93 -10.79 -1.51
N THR A 136 -5.68 -11.35 -0.32
CA THR A 136 -4.37 -11.90 0.05
C THR A 136 -4.37 -13.41 0.30
N ASN A 137 -5.53 -14.06 0.31
CA ASN A 137 -5.68 -15.51 0.48
C ASN A 137 -4.91 -16.36 -0.55
N MET A 138 -4.65 -15.83 -1.75
CA MET A 138 -3.86 -16.49 -2.79
C MET A 138 -2.34 -16.25 -2.68
N ARG A 139 -1.85 -15.53 -1.67
CA ARG A 139 -0.39 -15.34 -1.46
C ARG A 139 0.32 -16.69 -1.29
N PRO A 140 1.59 -16.85 -1.73
CA PRO A 140 2.25 -18.16 -1.80
C PRO A 140 2.30 -18.97 -0.49
N LEU A 141 2.47 -18.32 0.66
CA LEU A 141 2.44 -19.00 1.97
C LEU A 141 1.02 -19.24 2.49
N ALA A 142 0.05 -18.38 2.15
CA ALA A 142 -1.35 -18.53 2.54
C ALA A 142 -2.02 -19.70 1.80
N SER A 143 -1.79 -19.78 0.49
CA SER A 143 -2.30 -20.84 -0.40
C SER A 143 -1.53 -22.17 -0.31
N GLY A 144 -0.35 -22.17 0.31
CA GLY A 144 0.52 -23.36 0.42
C GLY A 144 1.39 -23.65 -0.81
N ALA A 145 1.43 -22.74 -1.79
CA ALA A 145 2.35 -22.82 -2.93
C ALA A 145 3.85 -22.72 -2.54
N LEU A 146 4.14 -22.17 -1.35
CA LEU A 146 5.45 -22.28 -0.68
C LEU A 146 5.30 -22.87 0.71
N THR A 147 6.34 -23.58 1.14
CA THR A 147 6.53 -24.06 2.51
C THR A 147 7.41 -23.12 3.33
N TYR A 148 7.29 -23.14 4.65
CA TYR A 148 8.16 -22.34 5.53
C TYR A 148 9.67 -22.59 5.32
N PRO A 149 10.17 -23.85 5.17
CA PRO A 149 11.58 -24.08 4.87
C PRO A 149 12.06 -23.47 3.54
N GLN A 150 11.21 -23.42 2.51
CA GLN A 150 11.53 -22.72 1.25
C GLN A 150 11.58 -21.21 1.45
N ALA A 151 10.61 -20.63 2.17
CA ALA A 151 10.60 -19.21 2.49
C ALA A 151 11.81 -18.78 3.33
N TRP A 152 12.21 -19.58 4.33
CA TRP A 152 13.43 -19.33 5.13
C TRP A 152 14.71 -19.35 4.28
N ARG A 153 14.87 -20.32 3.37
CA ARG A 153 16.04 -20.37 2.47
C ARG A 153 16.07 -19.19 1.50
N PHE A 154 14.91 -18.79 0.97
CA PHE A 154 14.80 -17.63 0.08
C PHE A 154 15.07 -16.32 0.82
N LEU A 155 14.55 -16.17 2.03
CA LEU A 155 14.84 -15.04 2.90
C LEU A 155 16.33 -14.96 3.26
N ALA A 156 16.97 -16.08 3.57
CA ALA A 156 18.41 -16.11 3.81
C ALA A 156 19.20 -15.60 2.60
N LEU A 157 18.86 -16.05 1.38
CA LEU A 157 19.46 -15.54 0.14
C LEU A 157 19.25 -14.02 -0.04
N GLN A 158 18.04 -13.53 0.21
CA GLN A 158 17.72 -12.09 0.12
C GLN A 158 18.52 -11.28 1.15
N LEU A 159 18.61 -11.74 2.41
CA LEU A 159 19.36 -11.05 3.46
C LEU A 159 20.88 -11.11 3.21
N SER A 160 21.42 -12.21 2.70
CA SER A 160 22.82 -12.27 2.27
C SER A 160 23.13 -11.31 1.13
N ALA A 161 22.24 -11.19 0.14
CA ALA A 161 22.39 -10.23 -0.95
C ALA A 161 22.24 -8.76 -0.47
N GLY A 162 21.33 -8.51 0.48
CA GLY A 162 21.17 -7.20 1.12
C GLY A 162 22.39 -6.80 1.96
N LEU A 163 22.96 -7.75 2.69
CA LEU A 163 24.23 -7.57 3.41
C LEU A 163 25.38 -7.28 2.46
N ALA A 164 25.47 -7.98 1.32
CA ALA A 164 26.50 -7.73 0.30
C ALA A 164 26.40 -6.31 -0.31
N VAL A 165 25.21 -5.72 -0.40
CA VAL A 165 25.05 -4.29 -0.74
C VAL A 165 25.47 -3.40 0.43
N LEU A 166 25.04 -3.70 1.66
CA LEU A 166 25.31 -2.89 2.83
C LEU A 166 26.81 -2.73 3.12
N VAL A 167 27.60 -3.80 3.02
CA VAL A 167 29.05 -3.79 3.31
C VAL A 167 29.90 -3.03 2.28
N GLN A 168 29.31 -2.57 1.17
CA GLN A 168 29.97 -1.68 0.21
C GLN A 168 29.87 -0.20 0.61
N LEU A 169 29.10 0.13 1.65
CA LEU A 169 28.95 1.50 2.16
C LEU A 169 29.99 1.79 3.26
N ASN A 170 30.16 3.06 3.62
CA ASN A 170 31.09 3.45 4.68
C ASN A 170 30.63 2.94 6.08
N PRO A 171 31.53 2.81 7.07
CA PRO A 171 31.22 2.21 8.37
C PRO A 171 30.06 2.88 9.15
N TYR A 172 29.93 4.21 9.05
CA TYR A 172 28.83 4.94 9.68
C TYR A 172 27.47 4.56 9.06
N THR A 173 27.43 4.44 7.74
CA THR A 173 26.24 4.01 6.99
C THR A 173 25.91 2.54 7.23
N ILE A 174 26.92 1.67 7.37
CA ILE A 174 26.74 0.28 7.81
C ILE A 174 26.07 0.25 9.19
N GLY A 175 26.56 1.05 10.14
CA GLY A 175 25.98 1.17 11.49
C GLY A 175 24.51 1.59 11.46
N LEU A 176 24.17 2.63 10.69
CA LEU A 176 22.78 3.06 10.48
C LEU A 176 21.92 1.96 9.81
N GLY A 177 22.45 1.27 8.80
CA GLY A 177 21.76 0.16 8.15
C GLY A 177 21.43 -0.97 9.13
N VAL A 178 22.34 -1.29 10.05
CA VAL A 178 22.08 -2.27 11.12
C VAL A 178 21.00 -1.78 12.09
N THR A 179 20.99 -0.50 12.50
CA THR A 179 19.94 0.02 13.39
C THR A 179 18.55 0.05 12.74
N SER A 180 18.45 0.07 11.40
CA SER A 180 17.17 -0.07 10.69
C SER A 180 16.48 -1.41 10.94
N LEU A 181 17.24 -2.48 11.24
CA LEU A 181 16.71 -3.84 11.46
C LEU A 181 15.75 -3.90 12.67
N GLY A 182 15.94 -3.05 13.68
CA GLY A 182 15.01 -2.93 14.79
C GLY A 182 13.63 -2.47 14.34
N PHE A 183 13.55 -1.53 13.40
CA PHE A 183 12.28 -1.06 12.84
C PHE A 183 11.61 -2.15 11.99
N VAL A 184 12.39 -2.83 11.15
CA VAL A 184 11.93 -3.96 10.31
C VAL A 184 11.35 -5.10 11.16
N ALA A 185 12.00 -5.46 12.28
CA ALA A 185 11.54 -6.52 13.17
C ALA A 185 10.25 -6.15 13.92
N VAL A 186 10.09 -4.88 14.30
CA VAL A 186 8.94 -4.39 15.08
C VAL A 186 7.71 -4.12 14.20
N TYR A 187 7.89 -3.66 12.95
CA TYR A 187 6.79 -3.25 12.06
C TYR A 187 5.63 -4.26 11.94
N PRO A 188 5.84 -5.56 11.63
CA PRO A 188 4.74 -6.51 11.40
C PRO A 188 3.88 -6.80 12.64
N TYR A 189 4.40 -6.51 13.84
CA TYR A 189 3.65 -6.61 15.10
C TYR A 189 2.72 -5.41 15.33
N MET A 190 3.01 -4.23 14.76
CA MET A 190 2.31 -2.98 15.07
C MET A 190 0.81 -3.03 14.78
N LYS A 191 0.39 -3.67 13.69
CA LYS A 191 -1.03 -3.81 13.32
C LYS A 191 -1.88 -4.60 14.33
N ARG A 192 -1.22 -5.30 15.27
CA ARG A 192 -1.86 -6.05 16.37
C ARG A 192 -2.05 -5.17 17.60
N ILE A 193 -1.09 -4.29 17.90
CA ILE A 193 -1.11 -3.46 19.11
C ILE A 193 -1.69 -2.05 18.91
N THR A 194 -1.36 -1.37 17.80
CA THR A 194 -1.68 0.05 17.58
C THR A 194 -2.47 0.28 16.29
N TYR A 195 -3.22 1.38 16.24
CA TYR A 195 -3.86 1.90 15.03
C TYR A 195 -2.90 2.67 14.11
N TRP A 196 -1.61 2.74 14.44
CA TRP A 196 -0.59 3.46 13.68
C TRP A 196 0.49 2.56 13.02
N PRO A 197 0.20 1.37 12.45
CA PRO A 197 1.23 0.59 11.76
C PRO A 197 1.78 1.33 10.53
N GLN A 198 1.00 2.21 9.90
CA GLN A 198 1.44 3.11 8.83
C GLN A 198 2.57 4.06 9.27
N ALA A 199 2.57 4.55 10.53
CA ALA A 199 3.65 5.39 11.03
C ALA A 199 4.94 4.59 11.19
N MET A 200 4.84 3.35 11.69
CA MET A 200 5.99 2.44 11.81
C MET A 200 6.52 1.99 10.44
N LEU A 201 5.64 1.76 9.47
CA LEU A 201 6.02 1.55 8.08
C LEU A 201 6.78 2.77 7.55
N GLY A 202 6.28 3.99 7.83
CA GLY A 202 6.96 5.24 7.49
C GLY A 202 8.38 5.32 8.03
N LEU A 203 8.59 5.03 9.32
CA LEU A 203 9.93 4.98 9.92
C LEU A 203 10.83 3.94 9.20
N THR A 204 10.28 2.78 8.86
CA THR A 204 11.02 1.70 8.21
C THR A 204 11.37 2.03 6.74
N PHE A 205 10.42 2.54 5.95
CA PHE A 205 10.59 2.78 4.53
C PHE A 205 11.42 4.04 4.22
N ASN A 206 11.39 5.03 5.10
CA ASN A 206 12.10 6.29 4.87
C ASN A 206 13.49 6.30 5.50
N TYR A 207 13.94 5.19 6.08
CA TYR A 207 15.30 5.04 6.59
C TYR A 207 16.38 5.33 5.52
N GLY A 208 16.01 5.16 4.24
CA GLY A 208 16.74 5.66 3.08
C GLY A 208 17.19 7.13 3.17
N ALA A 209 16.38 7.99 3.79
CA ALA A 209 16.71 9.39 4.03
C ALA A 209 17.94 9.55 4.93
N LEU A 210 18.16 8.64 5.89
CA LEU A 210 19.33 8.66 6.77
C LEU A 210 20.56 8.08 6.04
N VAL A 211 20.41 6.90 5.42
CA VAL A 211 21.53 6.20 4.80
C VAL A 211 22.03 6.84 3.50
N GLY A 212 21.18 7.56 2.75
CA GLY A 212 21.57 8.21 1.49
C GLY A 212 22.61 9.32 1.69
N TRP A 213 22.37 10.22 2.65
CA TRP A 213 23.30 11.29 3.04
C TRP A 213 24.54 10.72 3.72
N ALA A 214 24.34 9.78 4.65
CA ALA A 214 25.42 9.09 5.34
C ALA A 214 26.38 8.39 4.37
N ALA A 215 25.89 7.81 3.27
CA ALA A 215 26.72 7.13 2.28
C ALA A 215 27.70 8.08 1.58
N VAL A 216 27.30 9.33 1.35
CA VAL A 216 28.15 10.37 0.72
C VAL A 216 29.14 10.96 1.72
N HIS A 217 28.69 11.33 2.93
CA HIS A 217 29.49 12.13 3.87
C HIS A 217 30.12 11.37 5.03
N GLY A 218 29.79 10.09 5.23
CA GLY A 218 30.25 9.31 6.40
C GLY A 218 29.66 9.77 7.75
N SER A 219 28.68 10.67 7.72
CA SER A 219 27.95 11.23 8.87
C SER A 219 26.59 11.77 8.41
N CYS A 220 25.65 12.02 9.31
CA CYS A 220 24.38 12.70 9.00
C CYS A 220 24.43 14.19 9.37
N ASP A 221 24.07 15.07 8.44
CA ASP A 221 23.65 16.43 8.78
C ASP A 221 22.17 16.40 9.18
N TRP A 222 21.91 16.47 10.48
CA TRP A 222 20.55 16.40 11.02
C TRP A 222 19.67 17.59 10.63
N SER A 223 20.24 18.72 10.20
CA SER A 223 19.44 19.87 9.73
C SER A 223 18.73 19.57 8.41
N VAL A 224 19.33 18.74 7.55
CA VAL A 224 18.78 18.32 6.26
C VAL A 224 18.05 16.97 6.39
N VAL A 225 18.69 16.01 7.05
CA VAL A 225 18.27 14.61 7.09
C VAL A 225 17.00 14.42 7.94
N LEU A 226 16.85 15.14 9.06
CA LEU A 226 15.68 15.01 9.93
C LEU A 226 14.37 15.51 9.28
N PRO A 227 14.30 16.72 8.67
CA PRO A 227 13.09 17.14 7.98
C PRO A 227 12.79 16.30 6.73
N LEU A 228 13.81 15.81 6.01
CA LEU A 228 13.62 14.86 4.90
C LEU A 228 13.00 13.53 5.38
N TYR A 229 13.51 12.97 6.49
CA TYR A 229 12.98 11.75 7.08
C TYR A 229 11.54 11.94 7.58
N GLY A 230 11.27 13.04 8.30
CA GLY A 230 9.92 13.40 8.75
C GLY A 230 8.93 13.61 7.61
N ALA A 231 9.37 14.20 6.49
CA ALA A 231 8.58 14.32 5.28
C ALA A 231 8.24 12.96 4.68
N GLY A 232 9.23 12.07 4.55
CA GLY A 232 9.02 10.71 4.03
C GLY A 232 8.07 9.85 4.90
N VAL A 233 8.21 9.93 6.23
CA VAL A 233 7.30 9.28 7.19
C VAL A 233 5.87 9.80 6.99
N SER A 234 5.70 11.12 6.86
CA SER A 234 4.42 11.76 6.61
C SER A 234 3.82 11.36 5.26
N TRP A 235 4.64 11.29 4.20
CA TRP A 235 4.23 10.80 2.88
C TRP A 235 3.75 9.36 2.92
N THR A 236 4.39 8.52 3.74
CA THR A 236 3.98 7.12 3.95
C THR A 236 2.66 7.02 4.68
N LEU A 237 2.40 7.90 5.66
CA LEU A 237 1.07 8.04 6.24
C LEU A 237 0.02 8.46 5.20
N VAL A 238 0.36 9.27 4.19
CA VAL A 238 -0.55 9.61 3.08
C VAL A 238 -0.84 8.38 2.20
N TYR A 239 0.16 7.80 1.54
CA TYR A 239 -0.10 6.77 0.54
C TYR A 239 -0.55 5.44 1.16
N ASP A 240 -0.02 5.05 2.32
CA ASP A 240 -0.32 3.74 2.91
C ASP A 240 -1.66 3.75 3.67
N THR A 241 -2.10 4.90 4.20
CA THR A 241 -3.47 5.03 4.71
C THR A 241 -4.48 4.91 3.58
N LEU A 242 -4.26 5.58 2.43
CA LEU A 242 -5.11 5.38 1.24
C LEU A 242 -5.09 3.91 0.80
N TYR A 243 -3.92 3.28 0.75
CA TYR A 243 -3.80 1.87 0.39
C TYR A 243 -4.58 0.94 1.33
N ALA A 244 -4.51 1.18 2.65
CA ALA A 244 -5.17 0.39 3.67
C ALA A 244 -6.72 0.50 3.67
N HIS A 245 -7.31 1.50 3.01
CA HIS A 245 -8.77 1.53 2.83
C HIS A 245 -9.30 0.35 1.99
N GLN A 246 -8.45 -0.32 1.19
CA GLN A 246 -8.82 -1.51 0.41
C GLN A 246 -9.24 -2.69 1.28
N ASP A 247 -8.51 -2.92 2.38
CA ASP A 247 -8.73 -4.08 3.27
C ASP A 247 -9.60 -3.74 4.49
N LYS A 248 -9.99 -2.46 4.66
CA LYS A 248 -10.67 -1.91 5.84
C LYS A 248 -11.85 -2.74 6.38
N LYS A 249 -12.65 -3.34 5.49
CA LYS A 249 -13.80 -4.17 5.87
C LYS A 249 -13.39 -5.52 6.46
N ASP A 250 -12.34 -6.13 5.94
CA ASP A 250 -11.82 -7.42 6.43
C ASP A 250 -10.94 -7.21 7.66
N ASP A 251 -10.09 -6.18 7.67
CA ASP A 251 -9.30 -5.76 8.84
C ASP A 251 -10.19 -5.59 10.09
N ALA A 252 -11.32 -4.90 9.95
CA ALA A 252 -12.28 -4.70 11.03
C ALA A 252 -12.90 -6.01 11.55
N ARG A 253 -13.12 -7.00 10.68
CA ARG A 253 -13.68 -8.31 11.04
C ARG A 253 -12.68 -9.17 11.80
N ILE A 254 -11.41 -9.14 11.39
CA ILE A 254 -10.32 -9.96 11.96
C ILE A 254 -9.55 -9.25 13.09
N GLY A 255 -9.96 -8.03 13.47
CA GLY A 255 -9.37 -7.26 14.56
C GLY A 255 -8.01 -6.62 14.26
N VAL A 256 -7.64 -6.51 12.97
CA VAL A 256 -6.43 -5.79 12.54
C VAL A 256 -6.68 -4.28 12.62
N LYS A 257 -5.70 -3.56 13.16
CA LYS A 257 -5.78 -2.11 13.38
C LYS A 257 -5.00 -1.36 12.28
N SER A 258 -5.54 -0.24 11.81
CA SER A 258 -4.92 0.61 10.79
C SER A 258 -5.37 2.07 10.90
N THR A 259 -4.62 3.00 10.31
CA THR A 259 -5.02 4.43 10.24
C THR A 259 -6.30 4.61 9.41
N ALA A 260 -6.56 3.75 8.43
CA ALA A 260 -7.80 3.75 7.63
C ALA A 260 -9.06 3.44 8.48
N LEU A 261 -8.90 2.64 9.55
CA LEU A 261 -9.93 2.43 10.57
C LEU A 261 -10.01 3.62 11.53
N LEU A 262 -8.86 4.11 12.02
CA LEU A 262 -8.79 5.20 13.01
C LEU A 262 -9.34 6.54 12.50
N PHE A 263 -8.97 6.93 11.27
CA PHE A 263 -9.37 8.22 10.70
C PHE A 263 -10.81 8.18 10.16
N GLY A 264 -11.34 7.00 9.84
CA GLY A 264 -12.74 6.82 9.48
C GLY A 264 -13.16 7.65 8.27
N GLU A 265 -14.06 8.59 8.49
CA GLU A 265 -14.56 9.57 7.51
C GLU A 265 -13.62 10.79 7.38
N ASN A 266 -12.85 11.09 8.44
CA ASN A 266 -11.89 12.19 8.50
C ASN A 266 -10.57 11.91 7.77
N THR A 267 -10.46 10.80 7.03
CA THR A 267 -9.25 10.42 6.27
C THR A 267 -8.74 11.57 5.41
N LYS A 268 -9.56 12.13 4.49
CA LYS A 268 -9.07 13.14 3.53
C LYS A 268 -8.49 14.41 4.21
N PRO A 269 -9.18 15.04 5.18
CA PRO A 269 -8.60 16.16 5.95
C PRO A 269 -7.27 15.81 6.62
N ILE A 270 -7.18 14.66 7.29
CA ILE A 270 -5.96 14.23 8.01
C ILE A 270 -4.81 13.95 7.03
N LEU A 271 -5.08 13.31 5.89
CA LEU A 271 -4.05 13.04 4.88
C LEU A 271 -3.61 14.31 4.13
N ASN A 272 -4.47 15.32 3.98
CA ASN A 272 -4.06 16.64 3.49
C ASN A 272 -3.11 17.32 4.50
N ALA A 273 -3.34 17.18 5.81
CA ALA A 273 -2.41 17.68 6.83
C ALA A 273 -1.04 16.98 6.76
N PHE A 274 -0.99 15.65 6.66
CA PHE A 274 0.26 14.92 6.45
C PHE A 274 0.93 15.25 5.09
N SER A 275 0.15 15.57 4.06
CA SER A 275 0.68 16.07 2.78
C SER A 275 1.34 17.44 2.94
N ALA A 276 0.75 18.34 3.74
CA ALA A 276 1.37 19.63 4.06
C ALA A 276 2.68 19.46 4.84
N VAL A 277 2.73 18.56 5.84
CA VAL A 277 3.97 18.23 6.56
C VAL A 277 5.04 17.62 5.64
N THR A 278 4.62 16.78 4.68
CA THR A 278 5.51 16.22 3.65
C THR A 278 6.18 17.33 2.82
N ILE A 279 5.38 18.24 2.27
CA ILE A 279 5.88 19.34 1.43
C ILE A 279 6.72 20.32 2.25
N ALA A 280 6.33 20.61 3.49
CA ALA A 280 7.09 21.47 4.39
C ALA A 280 8.48 20.88 4.72
N GLY A 281 8.56 19.60 5.11
CA GLY A 281 9.85 18.97 5.43
C GLY A 281 10.76 18.83 4.21
N LEU A 282 10.21 18.59 3.02
CA LEU A 282 10.95 18.65 1.75
C LEU A 282 11.46 20.07 1.45
N ALA A 283 10.62 21.11 1.64
CA ALA A 283 11.03 22.50 1.49
C ALA A 283 12.16 22.86 2.45
N THR A 284 12.06 22.47 3.72
CA THR A 284 13.12 22.69 4.72
C THR A 284 14.42 21.97 4.31
N ALA A 285 14.37 20.70 3.92
CA ALA A 285 15.56 19.97 3.49
C ALA A 285 16.24 20.61 2.27
N GLY A 286 15.46 21.08 1.29
CA GLY A 286 15.99 21.81 0.13
C GLY A 286 16.56 23.20 0.47
N TYR A 287 15.92 23.92 1.40
CA TYR A 287 16.41 25.20 1.90
C TYR A 287 17.75 25.05 2.65
N MET A 288 17.90 24.02 3.49
CA MET A 288 19.12 23.78 4.27
C MET A 288 20.35 23.39 3.41
N VAL A 289 20.17 23.12 2.11
CA VAL A 289 21.26 22.87 1.16
C VAL A 289 21.27 23.85 -0.02
N ASP A 290 20.62 25.01 0.16
CA ASP A 290 20.56 26.12 -0.80
C ASP A 290 20.13 25.70 -2.22
N LEU A 291 19.10 24.85 -2.34
CA LEU A 291 18.55 24.49 -3.66
C LEU A 291 17.94 25.70 -4.36
N SER A 292 18.15 25.78 -5.68
CA SER A 292 17.67 26.88 -6.53
C SER A 292 16.20 26.74 -6.95
N LEU A 293 15.69 27.75 -7.68
CA LEU A 293 14.27 27.86 -8.07
C LEU A 293 13.65 26.61 -8.75
N PRO A 294 14.34 25.88 -9.66
CA PRO A 294 13.85 24.63 -10.24
C PRO A 294 13.36 23.59 -9.20
N PHE A 295 13.99 23.51 -8.02
CA PHE A 295 13.53 22.62 -6.96
C PHE A 295 12.14 23.01 -6.46
N TYR A 296 11.92 24.28 -6.14
CA TYR A 296 10.65 24.77 -5.59
C TYR A 296 9.50 24.72 -6.60
N LEU A 297 9.79 24.86 -7.90
CA LEU A 297 8.81 24.63 -8.96
C LEU A 297 8.37 23.15 -9.02
N GLY A 298 9.33 22.22 -9.00
CA GLY A 298 9.03 20.79 -8.96
C GLY A 298 8.37 20.33 -7.65
N LEU A 299 8.72 20.95 -6.53
CA LEU A 299 8.06 20.75 -5.23
C LEU A 299 6.60 21.22 -5.28
N SER A 300 6.31 22.35 -5.92
CA SER A 300 4.94 22.86 -6.13
C SER A 300 4.11 21.91 -7.00
N ALA A 301 4.69 21.37 -8.08
CA ALA A 301 4.04 20.35 -8.90
C ALA A 301 3.77 19.05 -8.10
N SER A 302 4.70 18.65 -7.23
CA SER A 302 4.58 17.49 -6.36
C SER A 302 3.50 17.68 -5.27
N ALA A 303 3.38 18.89 -4.73
CA ALA A 303 2.30 19.28 -3.82
C ALA A 303 0.92 19.18 -4.50
N ALA A 304 0.81 19.68 -5.73
CA ALA A 304 -0.40 19.53 -6.54
C ALA A 304 -0.74 18.05 -6.82
N GLN A 305 0.28 17.20 -7.03
CA GLN A 305 0.07 15.76 -7.20
C GLN A 305 -0.45 15.09 -5.91
N LEU A 306 0.10 15.38 -4.73
CA LEU A 306 -0.43 14.84 -3.46
C LEU A 306 -1.86 15.31 -3.20
N ALA A 307 -2.13 16.60 -3.40
CA ALA A 307 -3.47 17.15 -3.27
C ALA A 307 -4.46 16.48 -4.24
N TRP A 308 -4.06 16.20 -5.48
CA TRP A 308 -4.85 15.41 -6.42
C TRP A 308 -5.07 13.97 -5.93
N GLN A 309 -4.03 13.29 -5.45
CA GLN A 309 -4.12 11.92 -4.92
C GLN A 309 -5.14 11.83 -3.78
N VAL A 310 -5.02 12.68 -2.76
CA VAL A 310 -5.88 12.64 -1.55
C VAL A 310 -7.31 13.08 -1.86
N ASN A 311 -7.49 14.24 -2.52
CA ASN A 311 -8.82 14.82 -2.69
C ASN A 311 -9.67 14.03 -3.69
N THR A 312 -9.06 13.48 -4.75
CA THR A 312 -9.78 12.70 -5.79
C THR A 312 -9.74 11.18 -5.57
N ALA A 313 -9.14 10.68 -4.48
CA ALA A 313 -9.28 9.28 -4.08
C ALA A 313 -10.74 8.95 -3.75
N ASP A 314 -11.23 7.79 -4.22
CA ASP A 314 -12.42 7.17 -3.68
C ASP A 314 -11.99 6.10 -2.66
N ILE A 315 -12.37 6.29 -1.39
CA ILE A 315 -12.00 5.39 -0.29
C ILE A 315 -12.79 4.08 -0.28
N ASN A 316 -13.78 3.93 -1.16
CA ASN A 316 -14.61 2.73 -1.31
C ASN A 316 -14.32 1.92 -2.59
N ASP A 317 -13.48 2.44 -3.50
CA ASP A 317 -13.06 1.77 -4.74
C ASP A 317 -11.60 1.28 -4.62
N PRO A 318 -11.37 -0.05 -4.43
CA PRO A 318 -10.02 -0.59 -4.36
C PRO A 318 -9.18 -0.38 -5.61
N VAL A 319 -9.80 -0.33 -6.79
CA VAL A 319 -9.10 -0.11 -8.06
C VAL A 319 -8.63 1.35 -8.18
N ASN A 320 -9.41 2.31 -7.66
CA ASN A 320 -8.96 3.70 -7.51
C ASN A 320 -7.75 3.78 -6.57
N LEU A 321 -7.87 3.22 -5.37
CA LEU A 321 -6.83 3.25 -4.34
C LEU A 321 -5.53 2.59 -4.81
N GLN A 322 -5.61 1.46 -5.51
CA GLN A 322 -4.44 0.80 -6.09
C GLN A 322 -3.75 1.67 -7.16
N LYS A 323 -4.53 2.39 -7.99
CA LYS A 323 -3.97 3.37 -8.95
C LYS A 323 -3.32 4.56 -8.22
N ARG A 324 -3.89 5.02 -7.09
CA ARG A 324 -3.25 6.06 -6.24
C ARG A 324 -1.92 5.58 -5.69
N PHE A 325 -1.90 4.40 -5.07
CA PHE A 325 -0.68 3.79 -4.54
C PHE A 325 0.40 3.68 -5.63
N GLY A 326 0.07 3.11 -6.79
CA GLY A 326 0.98 3.00 -7.94
C GLY A 326 1.46 4.32 -8.54
N SER A 327 0.75 5.44 -8.32
CA SER A 327 1.15 6.77 -8.79
C SER A 327 2.26 7.42 -7.95
N ASN A 328 2.54 6.93 -6.74
CA ASN A 328 3.58 7.47 -5.85
C ASN A 328 5.01 7.33 -6.40
N LYS A 329 5.24 6.39 -7.34
CA LYS A 329 6.50 6.34 -8.09
C LYS A 329 6.80 7.64 -8.84
N TRP A 330 5.77 8.37 -9.29
CA TRP A 330 5.90 9.64 -9.99
C TRP A 330 6.13 10.82 -9.04
N PHE A 331 5.52 10.81 -7.86
CA PHE A 331 5.84 11.79 -6.81
C PHE A 331 7.32 11.69 -6.41
N GLY A 332 7.77 10.44 -6.19
CA GLY A 332 9.18 10.10 -6.03
C GLY A 332 10.09 10.67 -7.10
N ALA A 333 9.77 10.39 -8.37
CA ALA A 333 10.53 10.87 -9.51
C ALA A 333 10.54 12.40 -9.62
N LEU A 334 9.41 13.07 -9.46
CA LEU A 334 9.30 14.53 -9.52
C LEU A 334 10.23 15.20 -8.49
N ILE A 335 10.14 14.79 -7.22
CA ILE A 335 11.01 15.30 -6.15
C ILE A 335 12.49 15.01 -6.44
N PHE A 336 12.83 13.80 -6.90
CA PHE A 336 14.22 13.49 -7.27
C PHE A 336 14.74 14.39 -8.40
N THR A 337 13.97 14.53 -9.48
CA THR A 337 14.35 15.38 -10.61
C THR A 337 14.42 16.85 -10.24
N SER A 338 13.58 17.34 -9.33
CA SER A 338 13.60 18.74 -8.88
C SER A 338 14.78 19.02 -7.94
N ILE A 339 15.18 18.06 -7.10
CA ILE A 339 16.42 18.15 -6.29
C ILE A 339 17.63 18.22 -7.22
N VAL A 340 17.74 17.31 -8.20
CA VAL A 340 18.86 17.29 -9.15
C VAL A 340 18.90 18.59 -9.98
N ALA A 341 17.77 19.05 -10.50
CA ALA A 341 17.70 20.31 -11.22
C ALA A 341 18.10 21.51 -10.33
N GLY A 342 17.63 21.53 -9.08
CA GLY A 342 17.95 22.58 -8.11
C GLY A 342 19.36 22.54 -7.53
N LYS A 343 20.15 21.49 -7.80
CA LYS A 343 21.59 21.43 -7.50
C LYS A 343 22.48 21.81 -8.69
N VAL A 344 21.99 21.61 -9.93
CA VAL A 344 22.78 21.77 -11.16
C VAL A 344 22.61 23.16 -11.79
N PHE A 345 21.45 23.78 -11.66
CA PHE A 345 21.08 25.08 -12.25
C PHE A 345 20.84 26.16 -11.19
#